data_AF-B0R8F8-F1
#
_entry.id   AF-B0R8F8-F1
#
_cell.length_a   1.000
_cell.length_b   1.000
_cell.length_c   1.000
_cell.angle_alpha   90.00
_cell.angle_beta   90.00
_cell.angle_gamma   90.00
#
_symmetry.space_group_name_H-M   'P 1'
#
loop_
_entity.id
_entity.type
_entity.pdbx_description
1 polymer ?
#
loop_
_entity_poly.entity_id
_entity_poly.type
_entity_poly.pdbx_seq_one_letter_code
_entity_poly.pdbx_strand_id
1 'polypeptide(L)'
;MAISDRIMQSIQDGRIFSAIKDRFVAIPHVFATSSLSGEYLMEQAGIKADLSNTNIRPLVKYRLNTGYLEYEKTEVKFIQEYLPPELDVIDLGAGIGFTACVADRKLNQGRDVIAIEANPKLESSIKYNAGLNGSSVKVISAGYSPSVGTIEISDKDSYRSNSVYENTSDEVEVETTSLVEITNEFSIDSFSLISDIEGSEAELIQEIELIKSKCHTIIIEIHEEKNSAVKETISRLENEGFRLIDSEERVRVFQNQAL
;
A
#
# COMPACT_ATOMS: atom_id res chain seq x y z
N MET A 1 7.33 28.88 37.85
CA MET A 1 7.41 30.07 36.97
C MET A 1 8.82 30.30 36.42
N ALA A 2 9.91 30.29 37.21
CA ALA A 2 11.25 30.67 36.73
C ALA A 2 12.00 29.73 35.75
N ILE A 3 11.56 28.47 35.56
CA ILE A 3 12.24 27.51 34.66
C ILE A 3 11.76 27.66 33.21
N SER A 4 10.49 28.01 33.01
CA SER A 4 9.87 28.19 31.69
C SER A 4 10.49 29.37 30.93
N ASP A 5 10.74 30.48 31.64
CA ASP A 5 11.24 31.71 31.02
C ASP A 5 12.71 31.57 30.56
N ARG A 6 13.53 30.83 31.31
CA ARG A 6 14.94 30.54 30.93
C ARG A 6 15.05 29.65 29.69
N ILE A 7 14.12 28.72 29.51
CA ILE A 7 14.09 27.84 28.33
C ILE A 7 13.66 28.65 27.11
N MET A 8 12.60 29.46 27.23
CA MET A 8 12.14 30.33 26.14
C MET A 8 13.20 31.35 25.71
N GLN A 9 13.94 31.92 26.67
CA GLN A 9 15.01 32.86 26.36
C GLN A 9 16.23 32.19 25.71
N SER A 10 16.52 30.93 26.06
CA SER A 10 17.58 30.14 25.42
C SER A 10 17.23 29.69 23.99
N ILE A 11 15.94 29.56 23.67
CA ILE A 11 15.42 29.31 22.31
C ILE A 11 15.53 30.59 21.46
N GLN A 12 15.12 31.74 21.99
CA GLN A 12 15.24 33.05 21.31
C GLN A 12 16.70 33.44 21.02
N ASP A 13 17.61 33.10 21.92
CA ASP A 13 19.05 33.38 21.77
C ASP A 13 19.79 32.39 20.85
N GLY A 14 19.10 31.39 20.27
CA GLY A 14 19.70 30.42 19.33
C GLY A 14 20.72 29.44 19.93
N ARG A 15 20.92 29.45 21.26
CA ARG A 15 21.96 28.63 21.93
C ARG A 15 21.60 27.15 22.05
N ILE A 16 20.31 26.81 22.04
CA ILE A 16 19.87 25.41 22.00
C ILE A 16 20.14 24.79 20.62
N PHE A 17 19.97 25.56 19.55
CA PHE A 17 20.24 25.09 18.19
C PHE A 17 21.73 24.86 17.91
N SER A 18 22.63 25.67 18.48
CA SER A 18 24.08 25.43 18.32
C SER A 18 24.55 24.17 19.04
N ALA A 19 23.99 23.85 20.21
CA ALA A 19 24.34 22.65 20.97
C ALA A 19 23.82 21.34 20.34
N ILE A 20 22.77 21.41 19.53
CA ILE A 20 22.20 20.24 18.82
C ILE A 20 22.93 19.99 17.50
N LYS A 21 23.48 21.04 16.86
CA LYS A 21 24.22 20.93 15.59
C LYS A 21 25.46 20.04 15.70
N ASP A 22 26.13 20.06 16.85
CA ASP A 22 27.40 19.35 17.07
C ASP A 22 27.23 17.87 17.48
N ARG A 23 25.99 17.33 17.53
CA ARG A 23 25.71 15.92 17.87
C ARG A 23 25.16 15.06 16.74
N PHE A 24 25.03 15.59 15.52
CA PHE A 24 24.75 14.76 14.35
C PHE A 24 26.05 14.12 13.86
N VAL A 25 26.24 12.85 14.19
CA VAL A 25 27.16 11.98 13.44
C VAL A 25 26.62 11.93 12.01
N ALA A 26 27.38 12.51 11.08
CA ALA A 26 27.08 12.49 9.67
C ALA A 26 27.05 11.03 9.16
N ILE A 27 25.86 10.55 8.78
CA ILE A 27 25.71 9.37 7.92
C ILE A 27 25.58 9.91 6.48
N PRO A 28 26.40 9.48 5.50
CA PRO A 28 26.65 10.27 4.29
C PRO A 28 25.53 10.40 3.24
N HIS A 29 24.27 9.98 3.50
CA HIS A 29 23.27 9.85 2.42
C HIS A 29 21.83 10.33 2.69
N VAL A 30 21.53 11.10 3.74
CA VAL A 30 20.15 11.57 3.97
C VAL A 30 20.08 13.08 4.13
N PHE A 31 19.61 13.77 3.09
CA PHE A 31 19.07 15.13 3.20
C PHE A 31 17.57 15.03 3.47
N ALA A 32 17.17 14.95 4.74
CA ALA A 32 15.78 15.18 5.12
C ALA A 32 15.54 16.70 5.10
N THR A 33 15.11 17.24 3.95
CA THR A 33 14.51 18.58 3.94
C THR A 33 13.07 18.44 4.42
N SER A 34 12.85 18.54 5.73
CA SER A 34 11.52 18.94 6.21
C SER A 34 11.29 20.34 5.66
N SER A 35 10.50 20.47 4.59
CA SER A 35 10.12 21.77 4.11
C SER A 35 9.35 22.47 5.22
N LEU A 36 9.65 23.76 5.43
CA LEU A 36 8.87 24.65 6.29
C LEU A 36 7.40 24.80 5.80
N SER A 37 6.97 24.06 4.77
CA SER A 37 5.62 24.02 4.20
C SER A 37 4.65 23.08 4.91
N GLY A 38 5.12 22.14 5.74
CA GLY A 38 4.26 21.15 6.40
C GLY A 38 3.84 19.97 5.51
N GLU A 39 4.47 19.80 4.36
CA GLU A 39 4.26 18.68 3.44
C GLU A 39 5.10 17.48 3.87
N TYR A 40 4.45 16.33 4.13
CA TYR A 40 5.12 15.09 4.50
C TYR A 40 5.34 14.23 3.25
N LEU A 41 6.30 14.62 2.42
CA LEU A 41 6.63 13.89 1.20
C LEU A 41 7.68 12.81 1.48
N MET A 42 7.36 11.57 1.15
CA MET A 42 8.29 10.44 1.12
C MET A 42 8.77 10.20 -0.32
N GLU A 43 10.04 9.84 -0.50
CA GLU A 43 10.53 9.29 -1.76
C GLU A 43 11.25 7.95 -1.50
N GLN A 44 10.70 6.87 -2.06
CA GLN A 44 11.26 5.52 -1.94
C GLN A 44 11.17 4.81 -3.29
N ALA A 45 12.23 4.08 -3.63
CA ALA A 45 12.37 3.40 -4.91
C ALA A 45 12.17 4.31 -6.14
N GLY A 46 12.25 5.63 -6.01
CA GLY A 46 11.95 6.62 -7.05
C GLY A 46 10.45 6.92 -7.26
N ILE A 47 9.57 6.48 -6.35
CA ILE A 47 8.19 6.97 -6.21
C ILE A 47 8.13 8.00 -5.09
N LYS A 48 7.43 9.09 -5.36
CA LYS A 48 7.04 10.10 -4.37
C LYS A 48 5.65 9.80 -3.84
N ALA A 49 5.45 9.89 -2.54
CA ALA A 49 4.14 9.80 -1.93
C ALA A 49 3.95 10.92 -0.93
N ASP A 50 2.81 11.59 -1.01
CA ASP A 50 2.37 12.50 0.01
C ASP A 50 1.70 11.76 1.15
N LEU A 51 2.29 11.93 2.33
CA LEU A 51 1.80 11.44 3.60
C LEU A 51 1.05 12.56 4.36
N SER A 52 0.79 13.72 3.75
CA SER A 52 0.10 14.81 4.44
C SER A 52 -1.32 14.43 4.86
N ASN A 53 -1.95 13.47 4.16
CA ASN A 53 -3.26 12.94 4.52
C ASN A 53 -3.33 12.65 6.03
N THR A 54 -4.28 13.30 6.70
CA THR A 54 -4.46 13.33 8.16
C THR A 54 -4.67 11.95 8.76
N ASN A 55 -5.02 10.96 7.95
CA ASN A 55 -5.22 9.63 8.44
C ASN A 55 -3.90 8.98 8.85
N ILE A 56 -2.71 9.32 8.33
CA ILE A 56 -1.49 8.64 8.80
C ILE A 56 -1.06 9.11 10.21
N ARG A 57 -0.70 8.20 11.11
CA ARG A 57 -0.25 8.48 12.49
C ARG A 57 1.03 9.34 12.44
N PRO A 58 1.10 10.43 13.23
CA PRO A 58 2.24 11.35 13.19
C PRO A 58 3.62 10.69 13.39
N LEU A 59 3.72 9.67 14.25
CA LEU A 59 4.97 8.95 14.46
C LEU A 59 5.40 8.12 13.24
N VAL A 60 4.44 7.55 12.51
CA VAL A 60 4.73 6.83 11.26
C VAL A 60 5.15 7.82 10.19
N LYS A 61 4.45 8.95 10.04
CA LYS A 61 4.88 10.04 9.15
C LYS A 61 6.32 10.47 9.41
N TYR A 62 6.67 10.68 10.69
CA TYR A 62 8.02 11.06 11.08
C TYR A 62 9.04 9.99 10.65
N ARG A 63 8.79 8.72 10.94
CA ARG A 63 9.73 7.62 10.63
C ARG A 63 9.90 7.41 9.13
N LEU A 64 8.82 7.48 8.36
CA LEU A 64 8.87 7.42 6.90
C LEU A 64 9.64 8.61 6.32
N ASN A 65 9.32 9.83 6.76
CA ASN A 65 9.97 11.06 6.27
C ASN A 65 11.46 11.16 6.63
N THR A 66 11.90 10.47 7.69
CA THR A 66 13.30 10.47 8.13
C THR A 66 14.09 9.27 7.61
N GLY A 67 13.45 8.35 6.89
CA GLY A 67 14.06 7.10 6.43
C GLY A 67 14.35 6.10 7.55
N TYR A 68 13.79 6.29 8.76
CA TYR A 68 13.87 5.30 9.84
C TYR A 68 12.93 4.10 9.60
N LEU A 69 11.95 4.27 8.72
CA LEU A 69 11.03 3.24 8.27
C LEU A 69 10.89 3.37 6.75
N GLU A 70 10.87 2.25 6.05
CA GLU A 70 10.52 2.16 4.64
C GLU A 70 9.07 1.71 4.54
N TYR A 71 8.27 2.38 3.69
CA TYR A 71 6.85 2.08 3.52
C TYR A 71 6.69 0.93 2.53
N GLU A 72 5.90 -0.09 2.87
CA GLU A 72 5.63 -1.26 2.01
C GLU A 72 6.91 -1.85 1.37
N LYS A 73 7.98 -1.97 2.16
CA LYS A 73 9.32 -2.30 1.65
C LYS A 73 9.33 -3.65 0.94
N THR A 74 8.65 -4.64 1.52
CA THR A 74 8.66 -6.02 1.05
C THR A 74 7.87 -6.14 -0.25
N GLU A 75 6.73 -5.45 -0.33
CA GLU A 75 5.87 -5.30 -1.49
C GLU A 75 6.65 -4.63 -2.62
N VAL A 76 7.34 -3.52 -2.34
CA VAL A 76 8.18 -2.82 -3.33
C VAL A 76 9.26 -3.74 -3.88
N LYS A 77 9.96 -4.48 -3.02
CA LYS A 77 10.97 -5.47 -3.44
C LYS A 77 10.35 -6.51 -4.36
N PHE A 78 9.22 -7.11 -3.97
CA PHE A 78 8.58 -8.16 -4.75
C PHE A 78 7.97 -7.66 -6.06
N ILE A 79 7.42 -6.44 -6.09
CA ILE A 79 6.98 -5.80 -7.33
C ILE A 79 8.18 -5.65 -8.27
N GLN A 80 9.32 -5.16 -7.77
CA GLN A 80 10.52 -4.98 -8.58
C GLN A 80 11.14 -6.27 -9.08
N GLU A 81 11.09 -7.35 -8.31
CA GLU A 81 11.70 -8.63 -8.66
C GLU A 81 10.80 -9.53 -9.51
N TYR A 82 9.50 -9.60 -9.18
CA TYR A 82 8.63 -10.66 -9.69
C TYR A 82 7.51 -10.20 -10.62
N LEU A 83 7.11 -8.93 -10.57
CA LEU A 83 6.02 -8.47 -11.43
C LEU A 83 6.45 -8.43 -12.91
N PRO A 84 5.77 -9.14 -13.83
CA PRO A 84 6.07 -9.10 -15.26
C PRO A 84 5.62 -7.77 -15.90
N PRO A 85 6.51 -7.00 -16.56
CA PRO A 85 6.18 -5.68 -17.08
C PRO A 85 5.18 -5.70 -18.26
N GLU A 86 4.94 -6.85 -18.88
CA GLU A 86 4.03 -7.05 -20.01
C GLU A 86 2.58 -7.35 -19.63
N LEU A 87 2.25 -7.41 -18.34
CA LEU A 87 0.89 -7.70 -17.87
C LEU A 87 0.26 -6.49 -17.19
N ASP A 88 -1.08 -6.42 -17.27
CA ASP A 88 -1.86 -5.49 -16.47
C ASP A 88 -1.80 -5.91 -14.99
N VAL A 89 -2.00 -4.96 -14.08
CA VAL A 89 -1.94 -5.20 -12.64
C VAL A 89 -3.25 -4.81 -11.99
N ILE A 90 -3.76 -5.70 -11.14
CA ILE A 90 -4.85 -5.40 -10.22
C ILE A 90 -4.24 -5.29 -8.83
N ASP A 91 -4.44 -4.16 -8.16
CA ASP A 91 -3.94 -3.88 -6.81
C ASP A 91 -5.14 -3.75 -5.85
N LEU A 92 -5.38 -4.80 -5.06
CA LEU A 92 -6.47 -4.83 -4.09
C LEU A 92 -5.99 -4.31 -2.73
N GLY A 93 -6.62 -3.25 -2.23
CA GLY A 93 -6.21 -2.58 -1.00
C GLY A 93 -5.06 -1.60 -1.22
N ALA A 94 -5.22 -0.71 -2.20
CA ALA A 94 -4.14 0.16 -2.67
C ALA A 94 -3.67 1.21 -1.64
N GLY A 95 -4.41 1.46 -0.56
CA GLY A 95 -4.05 2.42 0.48
C GLY A 95 -3.89 3.84 -0.09
N ILE A 96 -2.73 4.46 0.11
CA ILE A 96 -2.42 5.77 -0.51
C ILE A 96 -1.95 5.68 -1.97
N GLY A 97 -1.96 4.49 -2.58
CA GLY A 97 -1.59 4.25 -3.97
C GLY A 97 -0.09 4.13 -4.23
N PHE A 98 0.71 3.89 -3.19
CA PHE A 98 2.16 3.84 -3.31
C PHE A 98 2.63 2.61 -4.10
N THR A 99 2.19 1.41 -3.72
CA THR A 99 2.46 0.14 -4.42
C THR A 99 1.95 0.18 -5.86
N ALA A 100 0.74 0.71 -6.09
CA ALA A 100 0.19 0.93 -7.42
C ALA A 100 1.11 1.81 -8.31
N CYS A 101 1.64 2.92 -7.78
CA CYS A 101 2.60 3.77 -8.51
C CYS A 101 3.92 3.04 -8.78
N VAL A 102 4.39 2.20 -7.84
CA VAL A 102 5.59 1.40 -8.02
C VAL A 102 5.38 0.37 -9.14
N ALA A 103 4.22 -0.27 -9.18
CA ALA A 103 3.85 -1.21 -10.23
C ALA A 103 3.76 -0.51 -11.60
N ASP A 104 3.01 0.59 -11.72
CA ASP A 104 2.79 1.31 -12.99
C ASP A 104 4.10 1.73 -13.65
N ARG A 105 5.06 2.21 -12.85
CA ARG A 105 6.39 2.58 -13.34
C ARG A 105 7.23 1.41 -13.86
N LYS A 106 6.95 0.19 -13.41
CA LYS A 106 7.63 -1.01 -13.89
C LYS A 106 7.04 -1.51 -15.21
N LEU A 107 5.76 -1.24 -15.47
CA LEU A 107 5.06 -1.80 -16.62
C LEU A 107 5.54 -1.21 -17.95
N ASN A 108 5.37 -2.00 -19.01
CA ASN A 108 5.53 -1.56 -20.38
C ASN A 108 4.40 -0.60 -20.78
N GLN A 109 4.66 0.27 -21.74
CA GLN A 109 3.67 1.19 -22.26
C GLN A 109 2.41 0.44 -22.74
N GLY A 110 1.23 0.95 -22.34
CA GLY A 110 -0.06 0.40 -22.73
C GLY A 110 -0.54 -0.76 -21.85
N ARG A 111 0.14 -1.02 -20.73
CA ARG A 111 -0.40 -1.83 -19.62
C ARG A 111 -0.95 -0.91 -18.54
N ASP A 112 -1.99 -1.38 -17.86
CA ASP A 112 -2.72 -0.61 -16.86
C ASP A 112 -2.50 -1.17 -15.45
N VAL A 113 -2.50 -0.27 -14.46
CA VAL A 113 -2.68 -0.62 -13.05
C VAL A 113 -4.07 -0.17 -12.60
N ILE A 114 -4.84 -1.10 -12.07
CA ILE A 114 -6.19 -0.87 -11.55
C ILE A 114 -6.12 -1.05 -10.04
N ALA A 115 -6.17 0.07 -9.31
CA ALA A 115 -6.07 0.15 -7.86
C ALA A 115 -7.46 0.19 -7.23
N ILE A 116 -7.74 -0.74 -6.33
CA ILE A 116 -9.02 -0.88 -5.62
C ILE A 116 -8.76 -0.48 -4.17
N GLU A 117 -9.55 0.45 -3.66
CA GLU A 117 -9.45 0.89 -2.26
C GLU A 117 -10.84 1.07 -1.66
N ALA A 118 -11.06 0.39 -0.52
CA ALA A 118 -12.33 0.39 0.16
C ALA A 118 -12.61 1.75 0.81
N ASN A 119 -11.61 2.39 1.41
CA ASN A 119 -11.77 3.66 2.09
C ASN A 119 -11.90 4.83 1.08
N PRO A 120 -13.10 5.42 0.89
CA PRO A 120 -13.31 6.46 -0.12
C PRO A 120 -12.51 7.73 0.16
N LYS A 121 -12.04 7.94 1.40
CA LYS A 121 -11.19 9.10 1.74
C LYS A 121 -9.81 9.02 1.12
N LEU A 122 -9.34 7.82 0.75
CA LEU A 122 -8.02 7.60 0.17
C LEU A 122 -8.00 7.78 -1.35
N GLU A 123 -9.14 7.75 -2.04
CA GLU A 123 -9.22 7.95 -3.50
C GLU A 123 -8.48 9.22 -3.96
N SER A 124 -8.69 10.33 -3.22
CA SER A 124 -8.02 11.61 -3.51
C SER A 124 -6.50 11.54 -3.32
N SER A 125 -6.03 10.76 -2.35
CA SER A 125 -4.60 10.56 -2.09
C SER A 125 -3.96 9.68 -3.15
N ILE A 126 -4.62 8.60 -3.57
CA ILE A 126 -4.16 7.74 -4.67
C ILE A 126 -4.01 8.57 -5.95
N LYS A 127 -5.04 9.36 -6.31
CA LYS A 127 -5.00 10.23 -7.50
C LYS A 127 -3.90 11.29 -7.41
N TYR A 128 -3.73 11.90 -6.25
CA TYR A 128 -2.68 12.89 -6.04
C TYR A 128 -1.27 12.27 -6.17
N ASN A 129 -1.05 11.14 -5.51
CA ASN A 129 0.22 10.41 -5.58
C ASN A 129 0.50 9.89 -6.99
N ALA A 130 -0.49 9.38 -7.71
CA ALA A 130 -0.35 9.03 -9.11
C ALA A 130 0.11 10.24 -9.95
N GLY A 131 -0.52 11.41 -9.73
CA GLY A 131 -0.14 12.67 -10.37
C GLY A 131 1.29 13.12 -10.07
N LEU A 132 1.78 12.96 -8.83
CA LEU A 132 3.16 13.28 -8.44
C LEU A 132 4.20 12.46 -9.21
N ASN A 133 3.82 11.26 -9.66
CA ASN A 133 4.71 10.32 -10.35
C ASN A 133 4.48 10.25 -11.86
N GLY A 134 3.52 11.03 -12.39
CA GLY A 134 3.11 10.92 -13.80
C GLY A 134 2.51 9.54 -14.13
N SER A 135 1.94 8.88 -13.13
CA SER A 135 1.42 7.53 -13.20
C SER A 135 0.03 7.49 -13.81
N SER A 136 -0.28 6.43 -14.55
CA SER A 136 -1.59 6.20 -15.20
C SER A 136 -2.54 5.32 -14.40
N VAL A 137 -2.27 5.09 -13.12
CA VAL A 137 -3.11 4.27 -12.22
C VAL A 137 -4.58 4.68 -12.31
N LYS A 138 -5.43 3.69 -12.58
CA LYS A 138 -6.90 3.80 -12.54
C LYS A 138 -7.36 3.41 -11.15
N VAL A 139 -8.28 4.18 -10.57
CA VAL A 139 -8.73 3.99 -9.18
C VAL A 139 -10.21 3.63 -9.14
N ILE A 140 -10.54 2.58 -8.41
CA ILE A 140 -11.90 2.16 -8.08
C ILE A 140 -12.06 2.28 -6.56
N SER A 141 -12.93 3.20 -6.12
CA SER A 141 -13.28 3.34 -4.70
C SER A 141 -14.35 2.31 -4.34
N ALA A 142 -13.93 1.07 -4.10
CA ALA A 142 -14.79 -0.06 -3.77
C ALA A 142 -14.06 -1.05 -2.85
N GLY A 143 -14.83 -1.81 -2.07
CA GLY A 143 -14.31 -2.97 -1.35
C GLY A 143 -14.11 -4.16 -2.30
N TYR A 144 -13.15 -5.04 -2.02
CA TYR A 144 -13.10 -6.31 -2.73
C TYR A 144 -14.10 -7.31 -2.12
N SER A 145 -14.97 -7.87 -2.95
CA SER A 145 -15.72 -9.09 -2.62
C SER A 145 -16.14 -9.82 -3.90
N PRO A 146 -16.01 -11.17 -3.95
CA PRO A 146 -16.52 -11.99 -5.06
C PRO A 146 -18.04 -11.90 -5.26
N SER A 147 -18.77 -11.44 -4.24
CA SER A 147 -20.22 -11.25 -4.29
C SER A 147 -20.55 -9.76 -4.43
N VAL A 148 -21.47 -9.47 -5.34
CA VAL A 148 -22.02 -8.11 -5.50
C VAL A 148 -22.76 -7.70 -4.24
N GLY A 149 -22.44 -6.52 -3.73
CA GLY A 149 -23.12 -5.93 -2.60
C GLY A 149 -22.39 -4.73 -2.05
N THR A 150 -22.55 -4.52 -0.76
CA THR A 150 -21.87 -3.49 0.01
C THR A 150 -21.14 -4.12 1.19
N ILE A 151 -20.04 -3.49 1.60
CA ILE A 151 -19.36 -3.80 2.86
C ILE A 151 -19.43 -2.57 3.76
N GLU A 152 -19.56 -2.83 5.06
CA GLU A 152 -19.42 -1.79 6.07
C GLU A 152 -17.95 -1.67 6.45
N ILE A 153 -17.38 -0.48 6.26
CA ILE A 153 -16.04 -0.16 6.74
C ILE A 153 -16.21 0.46 8.12
N SER A 154 -15.82 -0.30 9.15
CA SER A 154 -15.83 0.20 10.51
C SER A 154 -14.50 0.88 10.88
N ASP A 155 -14.55 1.67 11.94
CA ASP A 155 -13.36 2.24 12.59
C ASP A 155 -12.31 1.18 12.94
N LYS A 156 -12.75 -0.04 13.28
CA LYS A 156 -11.86 -1.16 13.58
C LYS A 156 -11.24 -1.74 12.33
N ASP A 157 -11.95 -1.73 11.21
CA ASP A 157 -11.40 -2.19 9.93
C ASP A 157 -10.38 -1.19 9.42
N SER A 158 -10.61 0.12 9.60
CA SER A 158 -9.56 1.15 9.39
C SER A 158 -8.32 0.97 10.30
N TYR A 159 -8.50 0.30 11.44
CA TYR A 159 -7.44 -0.07 12.37
C TYR A 159 -6.70 -1.37 11.95
N ARG A 160 -7.37 -2.22 11.15
CA ARG A 160 -6.77 -3.38 10.49
C ARG A 160 -6.00 -2.90 9.28
N SER A 161 -6.62 -2.07 8.41
CA SER A 161 -6.13 -1.30 7.25
C SER A 161 -4.87 -0.48 7.51
N ASN A 162 -3.84 -1.12 8.01
CA ASN A 162 -2.61 -0.60 8.58
C ASN A 162 -2.72 0.08 9.96
N SER A 163 -1.80 -0.34 10.84
CA SER A 163 -1.35 0.33 12.09
C SER A 163 -0.88 1.80 11.95
N VAL A 164 -1.05 2.33 10.74
CA VAL A 164 -0.60 3.59 10.19
C VAL A 164 -1.74 4.60 10.13
N TYR A 165 -3.03 4.22 10.09
CA TYR A 165 -4.12 5.19 9.90
C TYR A 165 -4.89 5.58 11.21
N GLU A 166 -5.54 6.75 11.24
CA GLU A 166 -6.38 7.33 12.31
C GLU A 166 -7.87 7.15 12.00
N ASN A 167 -8.63 6.91 13.08
CA ASN A 167 -10.05 6.54 13.12
C ASN A 167 -10.97 7.49 12.33
N THR A 168 -12.00 6.92 11.70
CA THR A 168 -13.21 7.57 11.22
C THR A 168 -14.40 7.25 12.12
N SER A 169 -14.92 8.23 12.86
CA SER A 169 -16.03 8.05 13.82
C SER A 169 -17.37 7.53 13.26
N ASP A 170 -17.47 7.23 11.98
CA ASP A 170 -18.69 6.82 11.28
C ASP A 170 -18.41 5.54 10.48
N GLU A 171 -19.28 4.52 10.63
CA GLU A 171 -19.34 3.36 9.75
C GLU A 171 -19.77 3.84 8.35
N VAL A 172 -18.99 3.49 7.32
CA VAL A 172 -19.29 3.87 5.93
C VAL A 172 -19.60 2.63 5.14
N GLU A 173 -20.79 2.58 4.55
CA GLU A 173 -21.17 1.56 3.57
C GLU A 173 -20.53 1.89 2.21
N VAL A 174 -19.83 0.92 1.64
CA VAL A 174 -19.12 1.06 0.36
C VAL A 174 -19.49 -0.10 -0.57
N GLU A 175 -19.71 0.22 -1.84
CA GLU A 175 -19.94 -0.78 -2.89
C GLU A 175 -18.76 -1.75 -3.02
N THR A 176 -19.05 -3.00 -3.37
CA THR A 176 -18.02 -4.01 -3.64
C THR A 176 -17.72 -4.13 -5.13
N THR A 177 -16.54 -4.67 -5.44
CA THR A 177 -16.16 -5.15 -6.76
C THR A 177 -15.41 -6.47 -6.66
N SER A 178 -15.47 -7.28 -7.72
CA SER A 178 -14.81 -8.59 -7.84
C SER A 178 -13.72 -8.59 -8.92
N LEU A 179 -12.84 -9.59 -8.91
CA LEU A 179 -11.85 -9.76 -9.98
C LEU A 179 -12.54 -10.04 -11.33
N VAL A 180 -13.66 -10.76 -11.33
CA VAL A 180 -14.49 -10.96 -12.53
C VAL A 180 -15.00 -9.64 -13.09
N GLU A 181 -15.53 -8.74 -12.25
CA GLU A 181 -16.01 -7.44 -12.72
C GLU A 181 -14.88 -6.57 -13.25
N ILE A 182 -13.78 -6.46 -12.51
CA ILE A 182 -12.61 -5.67 -12.91
C ILE A 182 -12.07 -6.18 -14.26
N THR A 183 -11.87 -7.50 -14.39
CA THR A 183 -11.32 -8.05 -15.64
C THR A 183 -12.26 -7.86 -16.83
N ASN A 184 -13.58 -7.87 -16.61
CA ASN A 184 -14.55 -7.60 -17.66
C ASN A 184 -14.61 -6.10 -18.03
N GLU A 185 -14.67 -5.22 -17.04
CA GLU A 185 -14.77 -3.77 -17.24
C GLU A 185 -13.56 -3.21 -18.00
N PHE A 186 -12.36 -3.65 -17.62
CA PHE A 186 -11.11 -3.19 -18.21
C PHE A 186 -10.63 -4.07 -19.37
N SER A 187 -11.38 -5.09 -19.76
CA SER A 187 -11.02 -6.05 -20.82
C SER A 187 -9.63 -6.67 -20.60
N ILE A 188 -9.37 -7.12 -19.37
CA ILE A 188 -8.09 -7.71 -18.96
C ILE A 188 -8.11 -9.22 -19.25
N ASP A 189 -7.25 -9.63 -20.18
CA ASP A 189 -7.08 -11.03 -20.57
C ASP A 189 -6.11 -11.79 -19.65
N SER A 190 -5.12 -11.10 -19.09
CA SER A 190 -4.10 -11.67 -18.21
C SER A 190 -3.52 -10.59 -17.31
N PHE A 191 -3.24 -10.93 -16.06
CA PHE A 191 -2.81 -9.94 -15.07
C PHE A 191 -1.85 -10.49 -14.03
N SER A 192 -1.25 -9.57 -13.27
CA SER A 192 -0.66 -9.85 -11.97
C SER A 192 -1.52 -9.23 -10.87
N LEU A 193 -1.59 -9.89 -9.72
CA LEU A 193 -2.37 -9.46 -8.56
C LEU A 193 -1.42 -8.97 -7.46
N ILE A 194 -1.67 -7.77 -6.96
CA ILE A 194 -1.16 -7.30 -5.68
C ILE A 194 -2.36 -7.28 -4.72
N SER A 195 -2.20 -7.78 -3.49
CA SER A 195 -3.32 -7.88 -2.56
C SER A 195 -2.87 -7.62 -1.12
N ASP A 196 -3.44 -6.58 -0.53
CA ASP A 196 -3.39 -6.23 0.88
C ASP A 196 -4.81 -5.85 1.33
N ILE A 197 -5.65 -6.87 1.58
CA ILE A 197 -7.09 -6.70 1.86
C ILE A 197 -7.47 -7.10 3.29
N GLU A 198 -6.50 -7.07 4.19
CA GLU A 198 -6.72 -6.92 5.64
C GLU A 198 -7.63 -7.98 6.31
N GLY A 199 -7.56 -9.23 5.83
CA GLY A 199 -8.36 -10.34 6.35
C GLY A 199 -9.38 -10.92 5.36
N SER A 200 -9.64 -10.25 4.24
CA SER A 200 -10.48 -10.77 3.16
C SER A 200 -9.71 -11.68 2.19
N GLU A 201 -8.45 -12.07 2.48
CA GLU A 201 -7.65 -12.93 1.60
C GLU A 201 -8.31 -14.31 1.42
N ALA A 202 -9.09 -14.76 2.42
CA ALA A 202 -9.87 -15.99 2.32
C ALA A 202 -10.88 -15.96 1.14
N GLU A 203 -11.37 -14.78 0.76
CA GLU A 203 -12.39 -14.63 -0.28
C GLU A 203 -11.84 -14.81 -1.70
N LEU A 204 -10.54 -14.59 -1.93
CA LEU A 204 -9.88 -14.82 -3.22
C LEU A 204 -10.18 -16.21 -3.80
N ILE A 205 -10.33 -17.20 -2.92
CA ILE A 205 -10.54 -18.58 -3.36
C ILE A 205 -11.90 -18.85 -4.01
N GLN A 206 -12.86 -17.94 -3.84
CA GLN A 206 -14.13 -18.02 -4.53
C GLN A 206 -13.99 -17.73 -6.03
N GLU A 207 -12.95 -16.98 -6.43
CA GLU A 207 -12.64 -16.63 -7.82
C GLU A 207 -11.47 -17.45 -8.39
N ILE A 208 -11.15 -18.59 -7.79
CA ILE A 208 -9.95 -19.39 -8.13
C ILE A 208 -9.90 -19.83 -9.61
N GLU A 209 -11.05 -20.05 -10.25
CA GLU A 209 -11.11 -20.40 -11.68
C GLU A 209 -10.64 -19.25 -12.58
N LEU A 210 -10.96 -18.00 -12.23
CA LEU A 210 -10.45 -16.82 -12.92
C LEU A 210 -8.96 -16.66 -12.62
N ILE A 211 -8.58 -16.73 -11.34
CA ILE A 211 -7.21 -16.56 -10.88
C ILE A 211 -6.28 -17.56 -11.59
N LYS A 212 -6.60 -18.86 -11.60
CA LYS A 212 -5.75 -19.87 -12.23
C LYS A 212 -5.67 -19.78 -13.75
N SER A 213 -6.69 -19.20 -14.41
CA SER A 213 -6.72 -19.08 -15.87
C SER A 213 -6.10 -17.79 -16.42
N LYS A 214 -6.00 -16.73 -15.60
CA LYS A 214 -5.56 -15.40 -16.06
C LYS A 214 -4.44 -14.76 -15.23
N CYS A 215 -4.31 -15.12 -13.95
CA CYS A 215 -3.34 -14.49 -13.06
C CYS A 215 -1.99 -15.20 -13.13
N HIS A 216 -0.94 -14.48 -13.51
CA HIS A 216 0.42 -15.03 -13.66
C HIS A 216 1.21 -14.97 -12.36
N THR A 217 1.14 -13.83 -11.67
CA THR A 217 1.90 -13.58 -10.44
C THR A 217 0.96 -12.99 -9.39
N ILE A 218 1.03 -13.49 -8.16
CA ILE A 218 0.31 -12.96 -7.00
C ILE A 218 1.35 -12.52 -5.97
N ILE A 219 1.30 -11.25 -5.58
CA ILE A 219 2.03 -10.70 -4.44
C ILE A 219 0.97 -10.37 -3.38
N ILE A 220 0.97 -11.08 -2.27
CA ILE A 220 -0.11 -10.99 -1.28
C ILE A 220 0.44 -10.88 0.14
N GLU A 221 -0.07 -9.92 0.91
CA GLU A 221 0.15 -9.86 2.36
C GLU A 221 -0.90 -10.71 3.11
N ILE A 222 -0.44 -11.53 4.05
CA ILE A 222 -1.30 -12.43 4.82
C ILE A 222 -1.50 -11.89 6.25
N HIS A 223 -2.69 -11.33 6.50
CA HIS A 223 -3.01 -10.69 7.79
C HIS A 223 -3.27 -11.66 8.93
N GLU A 224 -3.99 -12.76 8.66
CA GLU A 224 -4.36 -13.73 9.67
C GLU A 224 -3.76 -15.12 9.39
N GLU A 225 -2.43 -15.26 9.42
CA GLU A 225 -1.77 -16.55 9.12
C GLU A 225 -2.26 -17.74 9.95
N LYS A 226 -2.83 -17.49 11.14
CA LYS A 226 -3.40 -18.55 12.00
C LYS A 226 -4.82 -18.94 11.65
N ASN A 227 -5.54 -18.12 10.88
CA ASN A 227 -6.89 -18.38 10.41
C ASN A 227 -6.88 -19.57 9.45
N SER A 228 -7.76 -20.54 9.69
CA SER A 228 -7.84 -21.75 8.88
C SER A 228 -8.28 -21.48 7.44
N ALA A 229 -9.15 -20.50 7.22
CA ALA A 229 -9.62 -20.14 5.88
C ALA A 229 -8.48 -19.54 5.04
N VAL A 230 -7.66 -18.68 5.64
CA VAL A 230 -6.46 -18.12 4.98
C VAL A 230 -5.46 -19.22 4.60
N LYS A 231 -5.22 -20.18 5.51
CA LYS A 231 -4.37 -21.35 5.21
C LYS A 231 -4.94 -22.19 4.07
N GLU A 232 -6.26 -22.38 4.05
CA GLU A 232 -6.95 -23.08 2.98
C GLU A 232 -6.79 -22.36 1.64
N THR A 233 -6.88 -21.02 1.61
CA THR A 233 -6.60 -20.24 0.40
C THR A 233 -5.20 -20.49 -0.13
N ILE A 234 -4.18 -20.43 0.72
CA ILE A 234 -2.79 -20.70 0.31
C ILE A 234 -2.66 -22.13 -0.24
N SER A 235 -3.14 -23.12 0.49
CA SER A 235 -3.09 -24.53 0.05
C SER A 235 -3.84 -24.74 -1.26
N ARG A 236 -4.93 -24.02 -1.48
CA ARG A 236 -5.73 -24.16 -2.70
C ARG A 236 -5.12 -23.42 -3.90
N LEU A 237 -4.44 -22.28 -3.70
CA LEU A 237 -3.59 -21.70 -4.74
C LEU A 237 -2.51 -22.72 -5.19
N GLU A 238 -1.84 -23.35 -4.24
CA GLU A 238 -0.81 -24.36 -4.56
C GLU A 238 -1.37 -25.58 -5.32
N ASN A 239 -2.54 -26.07 -4.91
CA ASN A 239 -3.22 -27.19 -5.60
C ASN A 239 -3.71 -26.83 -7.00
N GLU A 240 -3.98 -25.55 -7.26
CA GLU A 240 -4.50 -25.04 -8.55
C GLU A 240 -3.37 -24.53 -9.47
N GLY A 241 -2.13 -24.92 -9.21
CA GLY A 241 -1.01 -24.71 -10.12
C GLY A 241 -0.12 -23.51 -9.81
N PHE A 242 -0.35 -22.82 -8.68
CA PHE A 242 0.57 -21.79 -8.22
C PHE A 242 1.71 -22.39 -7.40
N ARG A 243 2.89 -21.77 -7.49
CA ARG A 243 4.04 -22.12 -6.66
C ARG A 243 4.44 -20.91 -5.83
N LEU A 244 4.59 -21.08 -4.51
CA LEU A 244 5.25 -20.09 -3.65
C LEU A 244 6.73 -20.01 -4.04
N ILE A 245 7.17 -18.88 -4.59
CA ILE A 245 8.53 -18.69 -5.09
C ILE A 245 9.39 -17.79 -4.19
N ASP A 246 8.77 -16.90 -3.41
CA ASP A 246 9.46 -16.12 -2.39
C ASP A 246 8.50 -15.71 -1.25
N SER A 247 9.05 -15.40 -0.09
CA SER A 247 8.32 -14.89 1.07
C SER A 247 9.19 -14.11 2.03
N GLU A 248 8.67 -13.00 2.55
CA GLU A 248 9.33 -12.17 3.54
C GLU A 248 8.25 -11.56 4.45
N GLU A 249 8.46 -11.60 5.76
CA GLU A 249 7.47 -11.23 6.78
C GLU A 249 6.09 -11.89 6.53
N ARG A 250 5.05 -11.10 6.26
CA ARG A 250 3.69 -11.59 5.93
C ARG A 250 3.40 -11.63 4.43
N VAL A 251 4.33 -11.17 3.60
CA VAL A 251 4.16 -11.07 2.16
C VAL A 251 4.64 -12.33 1.47
N ARG A 252 3.87 -12.82 0.50
CA ARG A 252 4.13 -14.06 -0.25
C ARG A 252 4.06 -13.77 -1.75
N VAL A 253 4.92 -14.42 -2.52
CA VAL A 253 4.91 -14.37 -3.99
C VAL A 253 4.57 -15.73 -4.55
N PHE A 254 3.42 -15.83 -5.23
CA PHE A 254 3.02 -17.03 -5.95
C PHE A 254 3.14 -16.81 -7.46
N GLN A 255 3.65 -17.82 -8.16
CA GLN A 255 3.74 -17.83 -9.61
C GLN A 255 2.94 -18.98 -10.19
N ASN A 256 2.03 -18.66 -11.13
CA ASN A 256 1.27 -19.65 -11.87
C ASN A 256 2.20 -20.46 -12.78
N GLN A 257 2.21 -21.78 -12.63
CA GLN A 257 3.08 -22.66 -13.41
C GLN A 257 2.47 -23.07 -14.76
N ALA A 258 1.19 -22.75 -14.98
CA ALA A 258 0.46 -23.09 -16.20
C ALA A 258 0.48 -21.98 -17.27
N LEU A 259 0.92 -20.77 -16.90
CA LEU A 259 0.96 -19.58 -17.75
C LEU A 259 2.41 -19.15 -18.04
#